data_AF-A0A9D2KM27-F1
#
_entry.id   AF-A0A9D2KM27-F1
#
_cell.length_a   1.000
_cell.length_b   1.000
_cell.length_c   1.000
_cell.angle_alpha   90.00
_cell.angle_beta   90.00
_cell.angle_gamma   90.00
#
_symmetry.space_group_name_H-M   'P 1'
#
loop_
_entity.id
_entity.type
_entity.pdbx_description
1 polymer ?
#
loop_
_entity_poly.entity_id
_entity_poly.type
_entity_poly.pdbx_seq_one_letter_code
_entity_poly.pdbx_strand_id
1 'polypeptide(L)' 'EAVAACRTGMIQEERLLDFLAHKPETMEVALTGRDPSEELAAAADYISEIRAVRHPYEKGIGAREGIEY' A
#
# COMPACT_ATOMS: atom_id res chain seq x y z
N GLU A 1 3.13 -4.82 4.11
CA GLU A 1 2.61 -4.81 2.72
C GLU A 1 1.18 -5.33 2.65
N ALA A 2 0.19 -4.63 3.23
CA ALA A 2 -1.19 -5.13 3.27
C ALA A 2 -1.84 -5.19 1.88
N VAL A 3 -1.62 -4.15 1.06
CA VAL A 3 -2.14 -4.08 -0.32
C VAL A 3 -1.59 -5.22 -1.18
N ALA A 4 -0.27 -5.46 -1.13
CA ALA A 4 0.34 -6.55 -1.89
C ALA A 4 -0.13 -7.93 -1.38
N ALA A 5 -0.31 -8.09 -0.07
CA ALA A 5 -0.80 -9.33 0.52
C ALA A 5 -2.26 -9.65 0.14
N CYS A 6 -3.11 -8.63 -0.03
CA CYS A 6 -4.47 -8.81 -0.57
C CYS A 6 -4.39 -9.29 -2.02
N ARG A 7 -3.57 -8.63 -2.85
CA ARG A 7 -3.38 -8.99 -4.25
C ARG A 7 -2.81 -10.39 -4.46
N THR A 8 -1.93 -10.88 -3.58
CA THR A 8 -1.38 -12.24 -3.65
C THR A 8 -2.28 -13.29 -2.99
N GLY A 9 -3.41 -12.90 -2.42
CA GLY A 9 -4.33 -13.79 -1.71
C GLY A 9 -3.80 -14.29 -0.36
N MET A 10 -2.69 -13.74 0.14
CA MET A 10 -2.19 -14.04 1.49
C MET A 10 -3.13 -13.49 2.58
N ILE A 11 -3.83 -12.40 2.28
CA ILE A 11 -4.89 -11.83 3.10
C ILE A 11 -6.16 -11.75 2.25
N GLN A 12 -7.29 -12.13 2.82
CA GLN A 12 -8.60 -11.88 2.21
C GLN A 12 -8.91 -10.38 2.28
N GLU A 13 -9.09 -9.75 1.12
CA GLU A 13 -9.30 -8.31 1.02
C GLU A 13 -10.56 -7.85 1.75
N GLU A 14 -11.60 -8.70 1.76
CA GLU A 14 -12.86 -8.43 2.47
C GLU A 14 -12.63 -8.21 3.96
N ARG A 15 -11.65 -8.89 4.56
CA ARG A 15 -11.30 -8.70 5.97
C ARG A 15 -10.62 -7.35 6.22
N LEU A 16 -9.84 -6.87 5.25
CA LEU A 16 -9.21 -5.56 5.35
C LEU A 16 -10.26 -4.46 5.17
N LEU A 17 -11.15 -4.59 4.20
CA LEU A 17 -12.26 -3.65 3.97
C LEU A 17 -13.21 -3.58 5.17
N ASP A 18 -13.57 -4.73 5.75
CA ASP A 18 -14.39 -4.79 6.96
C ASP A 18 -13.73 -4.07 8.15
N PHE A 19 -12.43 -4.27 8.33
CA PHE A 19 -11.66 -3.53 9.35
C PHE A 19 -11.68 -2.03 9.10
N LEU A 20 -11.46 -1.58 7.86
CA LEU A 20 -11.47 -0.15 7.52
C LEU A 20 -12.85 0.48 7.75
N ALA A 21 -13.93 -0.25 7.48
CA ALA A 21 -15.30 0.21 7.68
C ALA A 21 -15.69 0.32 9.17
N HIS A 22 -15.11 -0.52 10.04
CA HIS A 22 -15.50 -0.62 11.45
C HIS A 22 -14.42 -0.13 12.44
N LYS A 23 -13.31 0.43 11.95
CA LYS A 23 -12.28 1.03 12.81
C LYS A 23 -12.90 2.13 13.69
N PRO A 24 -12.37 2.39 14.89
CA PRO A 24 -12.80 3.52 15.71
C PRO A 24 -12.70 4.83 14.93
N GLU A 25 -13.65 5.75 15.15
CA GLU A 25 -13.69 7.04 14.43
C GLU A 25 -12.39 7.85 14.59
N THR A 26 -11.74 7.76 15.76
CA THR A 26 -10.50 8.49 16.05
C THR A 26 -9.24 7.81 15.49
N MET A 27 -9.36 6.66 14.82
CA MET A 27 -8.23 5.90 14.30
C MET A 27 -7.96 6.27 12.85
N GLU A 28 -6.74 6.75 12.60
CA GLU A 28 -6.22 6.96 11.25
C GLU A 28 -5.48 5.70 10.76
N VAL A 29 -5.66 5.36 9.49
CA VAL A 29 -4.99 4.20 8.87
C VAL A 29 -4.25 4.66 7.63
N ALA A 30 -2.93 4.46 7.62
CA ALA A 30 -2.11 4.66 6.43
C ALA A 30 -1.81 3.31 5.78
N LEU A 31 -2.27 3.12 4.55
CA LEU A 31 -1.95 1.94 3.74
C LEU A 31 -0.89 2.29 2.70
N THR A 32 0.14 1.46 2.61
CA THR A 32 1.20 1.59 1.60
C THR A 32 1.30 0.32 0.76
N GLY A 33 1.60 0.51 -0.51
CA GLY A 33 1.70 -0.56 -1.50
C GLY A 33 1.48 -0.02 -2.90
N ARG A 34 1.59 -0.91 -3.90
CA ARG A 34 1.34 -0.59 -5.30
C ARG A 34 0.03 -1.23 -5.73
N ASP A 35 -0.64 -0.59 -6.68
CA ASP A 35 -1.82 -1.10 -7.38
C ASP A 35 -2.91 -1.60 -6.41
N PRO A 36 -3.51 -0.72 -5.59
CA PRO A 36 -4.68 -1.10 -4.80
C PRO A 36 -5.85 -1.51 -5.71
N SER A 37 -6.73 -2.37 -5.22
CA SER A 37 -8.01 -2.66 -5.87
C SER A 37 -8.88 -1.40 -5.95
N GLU A 38 -9.89 -1.42 -6.82
CA GLU A 38 -10.85 -0.32 -6.94
C GLU A 38 -11.61 -0.11 -5.62
N GLU A 39 -11.92 -1.20 -4.92
CA GLU A 39 -12.60 -1.19 -3.62
C GLU A 39 -11.73 -0.55 -2.53
N LEU A 40 -10.44 -0.90 -2.45
CA LEU A 40 -9.52 -0.28 -1.50
C LEU A 40 -9.28 1.20 -1.81
N ALA A 41 -9.20 1.56 -3.10
CA ALA A 41 -9.10 2.95 -3.51
C ALA A 41 -10.38 3.74 -3.16
N ALA A 42 -11.56 3.15 -3.35
CA ALA A 42 -12.83 3.78 -3.03
C ALA A 42 -13.04 3.96 -1.51
N ALA A 43 -12.44 3.09 -0.69
CA ALA A 43 -12.50 3.19 0.77
C ALA A 43 -11.57 4.27 1.37
N ALA A 44 -10.67 4.85 0.57
CA ALA A 44 -9.69 5.83 1.04
C ALA A 44 -10.23 7.27 0.95
N ASP A 45 -10.05 8.04 2.03
CA ASP A 45 -10.38 9.47 2.02
C ASP A 45 -9.42 10.30 1.13
N TYR A 46 -8.16 9.87 1.03
CA TYR A 46 -7.18 10.45 0.11
C TYR A 46 -6.15 9.42 -0.34
N ILE A 47 -5.61 9.64 -1.54
CA ILE A 47 -4.59 8.77 -2.15
C ILE A 47 -3.41 9.64 -2.58
N SER A 48 -2.20 9.22 -2.21
CA SER A 48 -0.95 9.78 -2.72
C SER A 48 -0.25 8.77 -3.62
N GLU A 49 0.01 9.15 -4.88
CA GLU A 49 0.73 8.31 -5.83
C GLU A 49 2.22 8.65 -5.83
N ILE A 50 3.06 7.67 -5.49
CA ILE A 50 4.52 7.79 -5.63
C ILE A 50 4.93 7.26 -7.00
N ARG A 51 5.12 8.17 -7.96
CA ARG A 51 5.61 7.85 -9.30
C ARG A 51 7.13 7.91 -9.36
N ALA A 52 7.77 6.79 -9.70
CA ALA A 52 9.20 6.73 -9.94
C ALA A 52 9.56 7.41 -11.27
N VAL A 53 9.89 8.70 -11.24
CA VAL A 53 10.36 9.46 -12.42
C VAL A 53 11.80 9.07 -12.79
N ARG A 54 12.61 8.70 -11.80
CA ARG A 54 13.97 8.16 -11.94
C ARG A 54 14.33 7.34 -10.71
N HIS A 55 15.08 6.26 -10.85
CA HIS A 55 15.50 5.42 -9.73
C HIS A 55 16.93 4.86 -9.92
N PRO A 56 17.80 4.81 -8.87
CA PRO A 56 19.16 4.26 -8.98
C PRO A 56 19.22 2.85 -9.57
N TYR A 57 18.19 2.04 -9.27
CA TYR A 57 18.03 0.69 -9.81
C TYR A 57 18.05 0.64 -11.35
N GLU A 58 17.55 1.67 -12.04
CA GLU A 58 17.57 1.76 -13.51
C GLU A 58 18.99 1.84 -14.07
N LYS A 59 19.97 2.19 -13.23
CA LYS A 59 21.41 2.21 -13.56
C LYS A 59 22.14 0.96 -13.04
N GLY A 60 21.42 -0.06 -12.58
CA GLY A 60 22.00 -1.29 -12.02
C GLY A 60 22.51 -1.15 -10.59
N ILE A 61 22.20 -0.06 -9.88
CA ILE A 61 22.57 0.11 -8.47
C ILE A 61 21.57 -0.65 -7.61
N GLY A 62 22.04 -1.65 -6.88
CA GLY A 62 21.23 -2.44 -5.94
C GLY A 62 20.80 -1.68 -4.69
N ALA A 63 20.07 -2.37 -3.82
CA ALA A 63 19.63 -1.83 -2.53
C ALA A 63 20.83 -1.55 -1.62
N ARG A 64 20.75 -0.47 -0.83
CA ARG A 64 21.80 0.00 0.07
C ARG A 64 21.27 0.10 1.50
N GLU A 65 22.08 -0.33 2.44
CA GLU A 65 21.81 -0.20 3.88
C GLU A 65 21.63 1.28 4.27
N GLY A 66 20.58 1.55 5.03
CA GLY A 66 20.21 2.89 5.47
C GLY A 66 19.48 3.73 4.41
N ILE A 67 19.21 3.18 3.23
CA ILE A 67 18.43 3.86 2.18
C ILE A 67 17.24 3.01 1.72
N GLU A 68 17.50 1.82 1.21
CA GLU A 68 16.44 0.91 0.72
C GLU A 68 16.05 -0.14 1.76
N TYR A 69 16.94 -0.46 2.71
CA TYR A 69 16.69 -1.38 3.83
C TYR A 69 17.48 -0.98 5.08
#